data_AF-A0A7X0G9S3-F1
#
_entry.id   AF-A0A7X0G9S3-F1
#
_cell.length_a   1.000
_cell.length_b   1.000
_cell.length_c   1.000
_cell.angle_alpha   90.00
_cell.angle_beta   90.00
_cell.angle_gamma   90.00
#
_symmetry.space_group_name_H-M   'P 1'
#
loop_
_entity.id
_entity.type
_entity.pdbx_description
1 polymer ?
#
loop_
_entity_poly.entity_id
_entity_poly.type
_entity_poly.pdbx_seq_one_letter_code
_entity_poly.pdbx_strand_id
1 'polypeptide(L)' 'MTSSRVRRIARVRPLSPATPDEQFFVANDAVDFASEAGRTWTLVDSPLPGSLANGSSADRPGWHTGAEVLSQDPVH' A
#
# COMPACT_ATOMS: atom_id res chain seq x y z
N MET A 1 -20.76 0.12 16.66
CA MET A 1 -19.38 0.27 17.16
C MET A 1 -18.44 0.29 15.97
N THR A 2 -18.05 1.45 15.48
CA THR A 2 -16.92 1.55 14.52
C THR A 2 -15.70 1.99 15.32
N SER A 3 -14.77 1.08 15.55
CA SER A 3 -13.45 1.44 16.06
C SER A 3 -12.82 2.40 15.06
N SER A 4 -12.66 3.68 15.43
CA SER A 4 -12.04 4.69 14.58
C SER A 4 -10.51 4.56 14.63
N ARG A 5 -9.97 3.37 14.35
CA ARG A 5 -8.52 3.26 14.17
C ARG A 5 -8.15 4.11 12.96
N VAL A 6 -7.17 5.00 13.15
CA VAL A 6 -6.64 5.83 12.06
C VAL A 6 -6.04 4.90 11.02
N ARG A 7 -6.68 4.79 9.86
CA ARG A 7 -6.19 3.99 8.73
C ARG A 7 -5.38 4.89 7.82
N ARG A 8 -4.08 4.63 7.70
CA ARG A 8 -3.21 5.30 6.73
C ARG A 8 -3.37 4.62 5.38
N ILE A 9 -3.46 5.42 4.33
CA ILE A 9 -3.45 4.95 2.95
C ILE A 9 -2.33 5.69 2.22
N ALA A 10 -1.54 4.95 1.44
CA ALA A 10 -0.47 5.51 0.63
C ALA A 10 -0.50 4.92 -0.77
N ARG A 11 0.01 5.69 -1.74
CA ARG A 11 0.34 5.20 -3.08
C ARG A 11 1.83 4.90 -3.13
N VAL A 12 2.18 3.67 -3.50
CA VAL A 12 3.57 3.21 -3.55
C VAL A 12 3.93 2.75 -4.95
N ARG A 13 5.22 2.80 -5.24
CA ARG A 13 5.81 2.20 -6.45
C ARG A 13 6.74 1.08 -6.01
N PRO A 14 6.73 -0.08 -6.69
CA PRO A 14 7.73 -1.10 -6.47
C PRO A 14 9.13 -0.57 -6.79
N LEU A 15 10.15 -1.06 -6.10
CA LEU A 15 11.55 -0.70 -6.37
C LEU A 15 12.03 -1.14 -7.74
N SER A 16 11.51 -2.28 -8.20
CA SER A 16 11.73 -2.82 -9.53
C SER A 16 10.39 -2.87 -10.24
N PRO A 17 9.93 -1.72 -10.77
CA PRO A 17 8.65 -1.66 -11.43
C PRO A 17 8.74 -2.33 -12.81
N ALA A 18 7.70 -3.09 -13.19
CA ALA A 18 7.62 -3.72 -14.50
C ALA A 18 7.32 -2.71 -15.61
N THR A 19 6.68 -1.59 -15.27
CA THR A 19 6.39 -0.47 -16.17
C THR A 19 6.63 0.86 -15.45
N PRO A 20 6.95 1.96 -16.15
CA PRO A 20 7.19 3.27 -15.53
C PRO A 20 6.02 3.82 -14.70
N ASP A 21 4.80 3.39 -15.04
CA ASP A 21 3.55 3.80 -14.41
C ASP A 21 3.04 2.77 -13.38
N GLU A 22 3.89 1.82 -12.97
CA GLU A 22 3.50 0.80 -12.01
C GLU A 22 3.33 1.38 -10.60
N GLN A 23 2.13 1.23 -10.04
CA GLN A 23 1.74 1.81 -8.76
C GLN A 23 0.60 1.03 -8.09
N PHE A 24 0.62 1.01 -6.76
CA PHE A 24 -0.37 0.31 -5.95
C PHE A 24 -0.80 1.16 -4.76
N PHE A 25 -1.98 0.88 -4.23
CA PHE A 25 -2.42 1.43 -2.97
C PHE A 25 -2.13 0.44 -1.85
N VAL A 26 -1.70 0.98 -0.72
CA VAL A 26 -1.45 0.19 0.48
C VAL A 26 -2.10 0.88 1.68
N ALA A 27 -2.49 0.08 2.66
CA ALA A 27 -3.06 0.55 3.91
C ALA A 27 -2.31 0.00 5.13
N ASN A 28 -2.33 0.77 6.21
CA ASN A 28 -1.81 0.37 7.52
C ASN A 28 -2.76 0.91 8.60
N ASP A 29 -3.15 0.05 9.53
CA ASP A 29 -4.03 0.34 10.66
C ASP A 29 -3.36 0.09 12.03
N ALA A 30 -2.03 0.00 12.04
CA ALA A 30 -1.23 -0.16 13.24
C ALA A 30 -1.42 1.07 14.15
N VAL A 31 -1.47 0.81 15.46
CA VAL A 31 -1.60 1.88 16.46
C VAL A 31 -0.25 2.58 16.67
N ASP A 32 0.84 1.82 16.61
CA ASP A 32 2.21 2.34 16.70
C ASP A 32 2.89 2.22 15.34
N PHE A 33 3.16 3.36 14.71
CA PHE A 33 3.79 3.43 13.39
C PHE A 33 5.30 3.19 13.42
N ALA A 34 5.96 3.28 14.58
CA ALA A 34 7.38 2.97 14.69
C ALA A 34 7.64 1.46 14.81
N SER A 35 6.62 0.70 15.20
CA SER A 35 6.67 -0.77 15.34
C SER A 35 6.81 -1.51 14.01
N GLU A 36 7.14 -2.80 14.07
CA GLU A 36 7.16 -3.69 12.91
C GLU A 36 5.80 -3.73 12.19
N ALA A 37 4.70 -3.77 12.93
CA ALA A 37 3.35 -3.66 12.38
C ALA A 37 3.11 -2.30 11.72
N GLY A 38 3.71 -1.23 12.24
CA GLY A 38 3.69 0.12 11.65
C GLY A 38 4.47 0.26 10.34
N ARG A 39 5.42 -0.65 10.09
CA ARG A 39 6.23 -0.73 8.88
C ARG A 39 5.69 -1.73 7.85
N THR A 40 4.71 -2.53 8.24
CA THR A 40 4.05 -3.52 7.38
C THR A 40 2.80 -2.90 6.79
N TRP A 41 2.69 -2.90 5.47
CA TRP A 41 1.57 -2.34 4.75
C TRP A 41 0.88 -3.42 3.95
N THR A 42 -0.45 -3.37 3.88
CA THR A 42 -1.24 -4.33 3.10
C THR A 42 -1.68 -3.68 1.80
N LEU A 43 -1.46 -4.33 0.66
CA LEU A 43 -2.03 -3.90 -0.61
C LEU A 43 -3.56 -3.87 -0.53
N VAL A 44 -4.14 -2.79 -1.05
CA VAL A 44 -5.58 -2.59 -1.14
C VAL A 44 -5.96 -2.13 -2.53
N ASP A 45 -7.21 -2.35 -2.89
CA ASP A 45 -7.77 -1.74 -4.09
C ASP A 45 -7.77 -0.21 -3.97
N SER A 46 -7.93 0.45 -5.12
CA SER A 46 -8.05 1.90 -5.16
C SER A 46 -9.17 2.37 -4.22
N PRO A 47 -8.89 3.30 -3.29
CA PRO A 47 -9.93 3.87 -2.43
C PRO A 47 -10.90 4.79 -3.19
N LEU A 48 -10.62 5.11 -4.45
CA LEU A 48 -11.41 5.99 -5.31
C LEU A 48 -11.94 5.21 -6.52
N PRO A 49 -13.02 4.43 -6.34
CA PRO A 49 -13.59 3.62 -7.42
C PRO A 49 -14.01 4.52 -8.60
N GLY A 50 -13.64 4.11 -9.82
CA GLY A 50 -14.03 4.77 -11.07
C GLY A 50 -13.09 5.88 -11.58
N SER A 51 -12.05 6.25 -10.83
CA SER A 51 -11.07 7.23 -11.28
C SER A 51 -9.86 6.55 -11.94
N LEU A 52 -9.77 6.56 -13.28
CA LEU A 52 -8.65 5.97 -14.03
C LEU A 52 -7.27 6.49 -13.57
N ALA A 53 -7.16 7.79 -13.23
CA ALA A 53 -5.92 8.39 -12.71
C ALA A 53 -5.49 7.84 -11.33
N ASN A 54 -6.43 7.23 -10.61
CA ASN A 54 -6.25 6.63 -9.29
C ASN A 54 -6.44 5.10 -9.35
N GLY A 55 -6.32 4.48 -10.53
CA GLY A 55 -6.29 3.04 -10.66
C GLY A 55 -4.97 2.45 -10.13
N SER A 56 -5.07 1.30 -9.46
CA SER A 56 -3.90 0.43 -9.25
C SER A 56 -3.47 -0.16 -10.58
N SER A 57 -2.17 -0.48 -10.70
CA SER A 57 -1.66 -1.31 -11.77
C SER A 57 -2.23 -2.73 -11.70
N ALA A 58 -2.08 -3.48 -12.79
CA ALA A 58 -2.53 -4.86 -12.85
C ALA A 58 -1.83 -5.73 -11.82
N ASP A 59 -2.54 -6.74 -11.30
CA ASP A 59 -2.00 -7.70 -10.35
C ASP A 59 -0.80 -8.44 -10.93
N ARG A 60 0.21 -8.68 -10.09
CA ARG A 60 1.37 -9.52 -10.42
C ARG A 60 1.88 -10.29 -9.20
N PRO A 61 2.80 -11.26 -9.36
CA PRO A 61 3.32 -12.02 -8.23
C PRO A 61 3.88 -11.11 -7.13
N GLY A 62 3.36 -11.27 -5.91
CA GLY A 62 3.70 -10.45 -4.73
C GLY A 62 3.00 -9.08 -4.64
N TRP A 63 2.25 -8.67 -5.67
CA TRP A 63 1.49 -7.40 -5.69
C TRP A 63 0.04 -7.66 -6.10
N HIS A 64 -0.71 -8.24 -5.17
CA HIS A 64 -2.16 -8.46 -5.26
C HIS A 64 -2.82 -7.94 -3.98
N THR A 65 -4.10 -7.57 -4.06
CA THR A 65 -4.86 -7.10 -2.89
C THR A 65 -4.78 -8.11 -1.73
N GLY A 66 -4.44 -7.63 -0.54
CA GLY A 66 -4.17 -8.45 0.65
C GLY A 66 -2.71 -8.85 0.84
N ALA A 67 -1.83 -8.67 -0.15
CA ALA A 67 -0.40 -8.93 0.01
C ALA A 67 0.24 -7.93 0.97
N GLU A 68 1.19 -8.40 1.78
CA GLU A 68 1.96 -7.56 2.69
C GLU A 68 3.26 -7.07 2.02
N VAL A 69 3.56 -5.79 2.21
CA VAL A 69 4.79 -5.15 1.75
C VAL A 69 5.40 -4.34 2.90
N LEU A 70 6.72 -4.40 3.00
CA LEU A 70 7.46 -3.63 4.00
C LEU A 70 7.79 -2.25 3.43
N SER A 71 7.61 -1.20 4.25
CA SER A 71 8.19 0.10 3.92
C SER A 71 9.71 -0.04 3.94
N GLN A 72 10.35 0.25 2.81
CA GLN A 72 11.81 0.26 2.79
C GLN A 72 12.32 1.50 3.53
N ASP A 73 13.19 1.28 4.51
CA ASP A 73 13.91 2.36 5.18
C ASP A 73 14.83 3.04 4.15
N PRO A 74 14.82 4.38 4.02
CA PRO A 74 15.78 5.06 3.16
C PRO A 74 17.18 4.70 3.66
N VAL A 75 17.97 4.03 2.83
CA VAL A 75 19.36 3.67 3.15
C VAL A 75 20.09 4.96 3.54
N HIS A 76 20.58 4.97 4.78
CA HIS A 76 21.16 6.13 5.45
C HIS A 76 22.57 6.47 4.96
#